data_AF-A0A641RW13-F1
#
_entry.id   AF-A0A641RW13-F1
#
_cell.length_a   1.000
_cell.length_b   1.000
_cell.length_c   1.000
_cell.angle_alpha   90.00
_cell.angle_beta   90.00
_cell.angle_gamma   90.00
#
_symmetry.space_group_name_H-M   'P 1'
#
loop_
_entity.id
_entity.type
_entity.pdbx_description
1 polymer ?
#
loop_
_entity_poly.entity_id
_entity_poly.type
_entity_poly.pdbx_seq_one_letter_code
_entity_poly.pdbx_strand_id
1 'polypeptide(L)'
;IKQKIFHCEIVVDAEKMKREEKAYKPIPVITDFADANGNDCMKEMVKANYRRIKEEVKQIVADELERIAGDENLKHLLQQK
;
A
#
# COMPACT_ATOMS: atom_id res chain seq x y z
N ILE A 1 9.48 49.38 26.12
CA ILE A 1 9.69 48.31 25.12
C ILE A 1 8.99 48.73 23.82
N LYS A 2 9.69 48.77 22.68
CA LYS A 2 9.14 49.22 21.38
C LYS A 2 8.44 48.03 20.72
N GLN A 3 7.11 48.07 20.57
CA GLN A 3 6.38 47.03 19.82
C GLN A 3 6.79 47.09 18.34
N LYS A 4 7.44 46.03 17.84
CA LYS A 4 7.62 45.83 16.40
C LYS A 4 6.34 45.20 15.86
N ILE A 5 5.49 46.00 15.24
CA ILE A 5 4.33 45.52 14.50
C ILE A 5 4.83 45.22 13.08
N PHE A 6 4.83 43.96 12.68
CA PHE A 6 5.19 43.60 11.31
C PHE A 6 4.04 44.02 10.38
N HIS A 7 4.36 44.84 9.38
CA HIS A 7 3.46 45.12 8.28
C HIS A 7 3.66 44.01 7.24
N CYS A 8 2.77 43.01 7.25
CA CYS A 8 2.69 42.05 6.15
C CYS A 8 1.50 42.42 5.28
N GLU A 9 1.77 42.78 4.03
CA GLU A 9 0.75 42.93 2.99
C GLU A 9 0.58 41.57 2.29
N ILE A 10 -0.65 41.05 2.27
CA ILE A 10 -0.96 39.85 1.51
C ILE A 10 -1.10 40.29 0.04
N VAL A 11 -0.01 40.17 -0.72
CA VAL A 11 -0.03 40.44 -2.16
C VAL A 11 -0.72 39.26 -2.85
N VAL A 12 -1.97 39.44 -3.25
CA VAL A 12 -2.74 38.44 -4.00
C VAL A 12 -2.45 38.58 -5.49
N ASP A 13 -1.43 37.86 -5.98
CA ASP A 13 -1.15 37.76 -7.42
C ASP A 13 -2.05 36.70 -8.08
N ALA A 14 -3.22 37.15 -8.51
CA ALA A 14 -4.21 36.30 -9.17
C ALA A 14 -3.75 35.77 -10.54
N GLU A 15 -2.84 36.48 -11.24
CA GLU A 15 -2.35 36.02 -12.54
C GLU A 15 -1.35 34.86 -12.39
N LYS A 16 -0.47 34.96 -11.39
CA LYS A 16 0.44 33.87 -11.04
C LYS A 16 -0.32 32.63 -10.60
N MET A 17 -1.33 32.79 -9.74
CA MET A 17 -2.18 31.67 -9.30
C MET A 17 -2.89 30.99 -10.48
N LYS A 18 -3.48 31.75 -11.41
CA LYS A 18 -4.09 31.19 -12.64
C LYS A 18 -3.09 30.47 -13.53
N ARG A 19 -1.83 30.91 -13.58
CA ARG A 19 -0.76 30.25 -14.35
C ARG A 19 -0.37 28.92 -13.69
N GLU A 20 -0.27 28.91 -12.36
CA GLU A 20 0.01 27.70 -11.58
C GLU A 20 -1.13 26.68 -11.67
N GLU A 21 -2.39 27.12 -11.56
CA GLU A 21 -3.59 26.28 -11.76
C GLU A 21 -3.65 25.68 -13.18
N LYS A 22 -3.33 26.46 -14.22
CA LYS A 22 -3.29 25.96 -15.61
C LYS A 22 -2.18 24.93 -15.84
N ALA A 23 -1.07 25.03 -15.11
CA ALA A 23 0.05 24.11 -15.21
C ALA A 23 -0.10 22.88 -14.30
N TYR A 24 -1.13 22.86 -13.43
CA TYR A 24 -1.38 21.77 -12.52
C TYR A 24 -1.72 20.48 -13.28
N LYS A 25 -1.04 19.39 -12.92
CA LYS A 25 -1.33 18.04 -13.41
C LYS A 25 -1.79 17.21 -12.21
N PRO A 26 -2.98 16.57 -12.28
CA PRO A 26 -3.41 15.66 -11.23
C PRO A 26 -2.38 14.55 -11.02
N ILE A 27 -2.14 14.19 -9.76
CA ILE A 27 -1.31 13.04 -9.42
C ILE A 27 -2.02 11.79 -9.95
N PRO A 28 -1.33 10.94 -10.73
CA PRO A 28 -1.93 9.70 -11.22
C PRO A 28 -2.27 8.79 -10.05
N VAL A 29 -3.48 8.23 -10.08
CA VAL A 29 -3.89 7.20 -9.12
C VAL A 29 -3.18 5.90 -9.53
N ILE A 30 -2.27 5.41 -8.69
CA ILE A 30 -1.47 4.20 -8.96
C ILE A 30 -2.31 2.93 -8.79
N THR A 31 -3.19 2.94 -7.79
CA THR A 31 -4.09 1.83 -7.48
C THR A 31 -5.44 2.40 -7.05
N ASP A 32 -6.47 2.07 -7.79
CA ASP A 32 -7.85 2.40 -7.43
C ASP A 32 -8.43 1.27 -6.59
N PHE A 33 -8.98 1.61 -5.42
CA PHE A 33 -9.66 0.67 -4.52
C PHE A 33 -11.17 0.89 -4.53
N ALA A 34 -11.68 1.75 -5.40
CA ALA A 34 -13.10 1.93 -5.62
C ALA A 34 -13.67 0.78 -6.45
N ASP A 35 -14.86 0.30 -6.07
CA ASP A 35 -15.64 -0.61 -6.91
C ASP A 35 -16.28 0.12 -8.11
N ALA A 36 -16.99 -0.63 -8.97
CA ALA A 36 -17.67 -0.08 -10.15
C ALA A 36 -18.74 1.00 -9.81
N ASN A 37 -19.15 1.10 -8.55
CA ASN A 37 -20.12 2.07 -8.05
C ASN A 37 -19.47 3.23 -7.29
N GLY A 38 -18.12 3.26 -7.18
CA GLY A 38 -17.37 4.29 -6.46
C GLY A 38 -17.22 4.05 -4.96
N ASN A 39 -17.57 2.87 -4.43
CA ASN A 39 -17.41 2.58 -2.99
C ASN A 39 -16.00 2.08 -2.68
N ASP A 40 -15.40 2.59 -1.61
CA ASP A 40 -14.09 2.15 -1.11
C ASP A 40 -14.14 0.69 -0.63
N CYS A 41 -13.46 -0.19 -1.36
CA CYS A 41 -13.34 -1.62 -1.08
C CYS A 41 -11.94 -1.99 -0.58
N MET A 42 -11.12 -1.01 -0.18
CA MET A 42 -9.73 -1.22 0.24
C MET A 42 -9.62 -2.27 1.35
N LYS A 43 -10.47 -2.21 2.37
CA LYS A 43 -10.39 -3.10 3.55
C LYS A 43 -10.71 -4.54 3.18
N GLU A 44 -11.72 -4.75 2.37
CA GLU A 44 -12.20 -6.04 1.89
C GLU A 44 -11.13 -6.71 1.04
N MET A 45 -10.56 -5.96 0.08
CA MET A 45 -9.49 -6.43 -0.80
C MET A 45 -8.24 -6.84 -0.01
N VAL A 46 -7.81 -6.01 0.95
CA VAL A 46 -6.65 -6.32 1.80
C VAL A 46 -6.91 -7.58 2.63
N LYS A 47 -8.10 -7.72 3.23
CA LYS A 47 -8.47 -8.91 4.00
C LYS A 47 -8.51 -10.18 3.15
N ALA A 48 -9.08 -10.10 1.94
CA ALA A 48 -9.14 -11.21 1.01
C ALA A 48 -7.74 -11.66 0.59
N ASN A 49 -6.87 -10.71 0.26
CA ASN A 49 -5.47 -10.98 -0.08
C ASN A 49 -4.73 -11.65 1.09
N TYR A 50 -4.84 -11.09 2.29
CA TYR A 50 -4.24 -11.68 3.49
C TYR A 50 -4.66 -13.13 3.72
N ARG A 51 -5.97 -13.44 3.59
CA ARG A 51 -6.49 -14.80 3.76
C ARG A 51 -5.93 -15.75 2.71
N ARG A 52 -5.95 -15.35 1.44
CA ARG A 52 -5.42 -16.14 0.33
C ARG A 52 -3.95 -16.45 0.51
N ILE A 53 -3.11 -15.44 0.77
CA ILE A 53 -1.67 -15.64 1.00
C ILE A 53 -1.43 -16.55 2.20
N LYS A 54 -2.21 -16.38 3.28
CA LYS A 54 -2.08 -17.23 4.46
C LYS A 54 -2.37 -18.70 4.16
N GLU A 55 -3.36 -18.98 3.34
CA GLU A 55 -3.70 -20.34 2.91
C GLU A 55 -2.63 -20.91 1.98
N GLU A 56 -2.17 -20.12 1.00
CA GLU A 56 -1.08 -20.50 0.09
C GLU A 56 0.21 -20.83 0.86
N VAL A 57 0.60 -20.01 1.84
CA VAL A 57 1.77 -20.25 2.67
C VAL A 57 1.64 -21.55 3.45
N LYS A 58 0.45 -21.86 4.00
CA LYS A 58 0.23 -23.14 4.69
C LYS A 58 0.38 -24.32 3.74
N GLN A 59 -0.15 -24.21 2.53
CA GLN A 59 -0.02 -25.27 1.53
C GLN A 59 1.43 -25.48 1.14
N ILE A 60 2.17 -24.40 0.84
CA ILE A 60 3.60 -24.45 0.52
C ILE A 60 4.38 -25.15 1.64
N VAL A 61 4.12 -24.82 2.91
CA VAL A 61 4.79 -25.48 4.04
C VAL A 61 4.44 -26.97 4.09
N ALA A 62 3.18 -27.35 3.87
CA ALA A 62 2.77 -28.75 3.86
C ALA A 62 3.43 -29.54 2.72
N ASP A 63 3.39 -29.00 1.51
CA ASP A 63 4.01 -29.60 0.32
C ASP A 63 5.52 -29.74 0.50
N GLU A 64 6.17 -28.73 1.09
CA GLU A 64 7.61 -28.75 1.32
C GLU A 64 7.99 -29.77 2.41
N LEU A 65 7.17 -29.92 3.46
CA LEU A 65 7.36 -30.97 4.45
C LEU A 65 7.23 -32.36 3.83
N GLU A 66 6.25 -32.58 2.94
CA GLU A 66 6.10 -33.85 2.21
C GLU A 66 7.29 -34.10 1.27
N ARG A 67 7.73 -33.07 0.52
CA ARG A 67 8.90 -33.14 -0.36
C ARG A 67 10.17 -33.50 0.42
N ILE A 68 10.37 -32.89 1.59
CA ILE A 68 11.51 -33.19 2.47
C ILE A 68 11.41 -34.62 3.04
N ALA A 69 10.21 -35.08 3.40
CA ALA A 69 10.00 -36.43 3.92
C ALA A 69 10.32 -37.52 2.88
N GLY A 70 10.02 -37.25 1.60
CA GLY A 70 10.31 -38.16 0.48
C GLY A 70 11.75 -38.15 -0.01
N ASP A 71 12.58 -37.21 0.43
CA ASP A 71 13.98 -37.09 0.02
C ASP A 71 14.92 -37.72 1.06
N GLU A 72 15.59 -38.81 0.68
CA GLU A 72 16.54 -39.54 1.52
C GLU A 72 17.65 -38.64 2.11
N ASN A 73 18.07 -37.60 1.37
CA ASN A 73 19.11 -36.67 1.83
C ASN A 73 18.58 -35.61 2.79
N LEU A 74 17.28 -35.31 2.79
CA LEU A 74 16.70 -34.20 3.56
C LEU A 74 15.78 -34.66 4.69
N LYS A 75 15.25 -35.89 4.66
CA LYS A 75 14.32 -36.43 5.67
C LYS A 75 14.83 -36.35 7.10
N HIS A 76 16.15 -36.37 7.30
CA HIS A 76 16.77 -36.24 8.62
C HIS A 76 16.56 -34.87 9.28
N LEU A 77 16.17 -33.86 8.51
CA LEU A 77 15.83 -32.52 8.99
C LEU A 77 14.45 -32.46 9.66
N LEU A 78 13.58 -33.42 9.37
CA LEU A 78 12.29 -33.53 10.04
C LEU A 78 12.53 -34.10 11.44
N GLN A 79 12.41 -33.26 12.46
CA GLN A 79 12.48 -33.70 13.85
C GLN A 79 11.35 -34.70 14.11
N GLN A 80 11.72 -35.96 14.34
CA GLN A 80 10.81 -36.93 14.95
C GLN A 80 10.65 -36.51 16.41
N LYS A 81 9.46 -36.04 16.78
CA LYS A 81 9.08 -35.88 18.19
C LYS A 81 8.81 -37.22 18.83
#